data_AF-A0A7W1KSG4-F1
#
_entry.id   AF-A0A7W1KSG4-F1
#
_cell.length_a   1.000
_cell.length_b   1.000
_cell.length_c   1.000
_cell.angle_alpha   90.00
_cell.angle_beta   90.00
_cell.angle_gamma   90.00
#
_symmetry.space_group_name_H-M   'P 1'
#
loop_
_entity.id
_entity.type
_entity.pdbx_description
1 polymer ?
#
loop_
_entity_poly.entity_id
_entity_poly.type
_entity_poly.pdbx_seq_one_letter_code
_entity_poly.pdbx_strand_id
1 'polypeptide(L)'
;LQFTVAAKYQPFIERAVLGEVLGCRVPIASLADLIQGKVWAWSDDSRRFSKHKKDELDLIRIAETYPELRRMMPDKILAQIENADRGSED
;
A
#
# COMPACT_ATOMS: atom_id res chain seq x y z
N LEU A 1 -19.70 -3.27 2.95
CA LEU A 1 -18.44 -3.61 3.63
C LEU A 1 -17.89 -4.90 2.99
N GLN A 2 -16.58 -5.03 2.80
CA GLN A 2 -15.96 -6.28 2.29
C GLN A 2 -15.13 -6.91 3.41
N PHE A 3 -15.27 -8.22 3.59
CA PHE A 3 -14.48 -9.02 4.53
C PHE A 3 -13.64 -10.03 3.75
N THR A 4 -12.45 -10.36 4.25
CA THR A 4 -11.57 -11.38 3.64
C THR A 4 -11.32 -12.50 4.63
N VAL A 5 -11.26 -13.73 4.13
CA VAL A 5 -10.87 -14.93 4.89
C VAL A 5 -9.54 -15.50 4.40
N ALA A 6 -8.84 -14.79 3.53
CA ALA A 6 -7.60 -15.26 2.94
C ALA A 6 -6.50 -15.37 4.00
N ALA A 7 -5.93 -16.56 4.15
CA ALA A 7 -4.95 -16.90 5.18
C ALA A 7 -3.72 -15.97 5.19
N LYS A 8 -3.30 -15.45 4.04
CA LYS A 8 -2.16 -14.52 3.93
C LYS A 8 -2.29 -13.24 4.75
N TYR A 9 -3.52 -12.84 5.09
CA TYR A 9 -3.77 -11.66 5.92
C TYR A 9 -3.91 -11.98 7.41
N GLN A 10 -4.00 -13.25 7.82
CA GLN A 10 -4.18 -13.60 9.23
C GLN A 10 -3.08 -13.05 10.17
N PRO A 11 -1.79 -13.07 9.77
CA PRO A 11 -0.74 -12.49 10.62
C PRO A 11 -0.89 -10.98 10.89
N PHE A 12 -1.73 -10.27 10.13
CA PHE A 12 -1.96 -8.83 10.34
C PHE A 12 -2.77 -8.58 11.62
N ILE A 13 -3.61 -9.54 12.03
CA ILE A 13 -4.43 -9.41 13.24
C ILE A 13 -3.54 -9.38 14.48
N GLU A 14 -2.54 -10.26 14.54
CA GLU A 14 -1.58 -10.34 15.65
C GLU A 14 -0.72 -9.07 15.76
N ARG A 15 -0.48 -8.38 14.64
CA ARG A 15 0.31 -7.14 14.57
C ARG A 15 -0.55 -5.88 14.50
N ALA A 16 -1.85 -5.98 14.76
CA ALA A 16 -2.74 -4.85 14.71
C ALA A 16 -2.32 -3.78 15.73
N VAL A 17 -2.42 -2.52 15.33
CA VAL A 17 -2.14 -1.35 16.16
C VAL A 17 -3.44 -0.61 16.45
N LEU A 18 -3.55 0.07 17.59
CA LEU A 18 -4.71 0.93 17.83
C LEU A 18 -4.66 2.16 16.93
N GLY A 19 -5.75 2.41 16.23
CA GLY A 19 -5.96 3.61 15.43
C GLY A 19 -7.35 4.19 15.66
N GLU A 20 -7.57 5.39 15.15
CA GLU A 20 -8.86 6.06 15.19
C GLU A 20 -9.53 6.00 13.82
N VAL A 21 -10.74 5.44 13.77
CA VAL A 21 -11.54 5.32 12.57
C VAL A 21 -12.93 5.87 12.87
N LEU A 22 -13.31 6.97 12.20
CA LEU A 22 -14.61 7.64 12.38
C LEU A 22 -14.92 7.97 13.87
N GLY A 23 -13.91 8.40 14.62
CA GLY A 23 -14.03 8.74 16.05
C GLY A 23 -13.97 7.54 17.01
N CYS A 24 -13.81 6.32 16.50
CA CYS A 24 -13.70 5.11 17.31
C CYS A 24 -12.26 4.62 17.38
N ARG A 25 -11.77 4.31 18.59
CA ARG A 25 -10.49 3.60 18.77
C ARG A 25 -10.67 2.12 18.50
N VAL A 26 -10.03 1.61 17.46
CA VAL A 26 -10.14 0.21 17.02
C VAL A 26 -8.78 -0.34 16.59
N PRO A 27 -8.55 -1.66 16.69
CA PRO A 27 -7.38 -2.28 16.08
C PRO A 27 -7.43 -2.15 14.55
N ILE A 28 -6.36 -1.64 13.96
CA ILE A 28 -6.16 -1.53 12.51
C ILE A 28 -4.85 -2.21 12.11
N ALA A 29 -4.71 -2.54 10.83
CA ALA A 29 -3.44 -3.04 10.32
C ALA A 29 -2.33 -2.01 10.54
N SER A 30 -1.14 -2.49 10.89
CA SER A 30 0.05 -1.64 10.92
C SER A 30 0.31 -1.03 9.55
N LEU A 31 1.00 0.11 9.51
CA LEU A 31 1.32 0.76 8.23
C LEU A 31 2.16 -0.14 7.32
N ALA A 32 3.10 -0.89 7.91
CA ALA A 32 3.90 -1.90 7.23
C ALA A 32 3.03 -2.99 6.57
N ASP A 33 2.06 -3.52 7.31
CA ASP A 33 1.14 -4.54 6.80
C ASP A 33 0.18 -3.98 5.74
N LEU A 34 -0.23 -2.72 5.87
CA LEU A 34 -1.06 -2.05 4.87
C LEU A 34 -0.31 -1.92 3.54
N ILE A 35 0.96 -1.50 3.56
CA ILE A 35 1.82 -1.46 2.37
C ILE A 35 2.00 -2.85 1.79
N GLN A 36 2.32 -3.85 2.62
CA GLN A 36 2.49 -5.23 2.17
C GLN A 36 1.23 -5.75 1.46
N GLY A 37 0.05 -5.46 2.02
CA GLY A 37 -1.23 -5.81 1.44
C GLY A 37 -1.48 -5.15 0.09
N LYS A 38 -1.08 -3.88 -0.07
CA LYS A 38 -1.14 -3.13 -1.34
C LYS A 38 -0.18 -3.71 -2.39
N VAL A 39 1.05 -4.03 -1.99
CA VAL A 39 2.05 -4.65 -2.88
C VAL A 39 1.53 -5.99 -3.40
N TRP A 40 1.02 -6.88 -2.53
CA TRP A 40 0.40 -8.14 -2.97
C TRP A 40 -0.79 -7.93 -3.90
N ALA A 41 -1.58 -6.89 -3.64
CA ALA A 41 -2.73 -6.53 -4.45
C ALA A 41 -2.35 -6.02 -5.84
N TRP A 42 -1.24 -5.29 -5.94
CA TRP A 42 -0.70 -4.76 -7.19
C TRP A 42 0.03 -5.83 -7.99
N SER A 43 0.80 -6.70 -7.34
CA SER A 43 1.53 -7.81 -7.98
C SER A 43 0.64 -8.97 -8.46
N ASP A 44 -0.67 -8.90 -8.26
CA ASP A 44 -1.61 -9.92 -8.73
C ASP A 44 -2.08 -9.61 -10.17
N ASP A 45 -1.43 -10.27 -11.14
CA ASP A 45 -1.69 -10.12 -12.57
C ASP A 45 -3.11 -10.54 -12.99
N SER A 46 -3.84 -11.28 -12.14
CA SER A 46 -5.22 -11.68 -12.44
C SER A 46 -6.24 -10.56 -12.19
N ARG A 47 -5.82 -9.45 -11.56
CA ARG A 47 -6.73 -8.35 -11.23
C ARG A 47 -7.11 -7.55 -12.47
N ARG A 48 -8.35 -7.07 -12.46
CA ARG A 48 -8.85 -6.12 -13.47
C ARG A 48 -7.90 -4.92 -13.57
N PHE A 49 -7.58 -4.51 -14.79
CA PHE A 49 -6.64 -3.42 -15.08
C PHE A 49 -6.89 -2.15 -14.27
N SER A 50 -8.14 -1.72 -14.13
CA SER A 50 -8.49 -0.53 -13.34
C SER A 50 -8.17 -0.66 -11.84
N LYS A 51 -8.28 -1.86 -11.29
CA LYS A 51 -7.88 -2.14 -9.90
C LYS A 51 -6.37 -2.14 -9.76
N HIS A 52 -5.66 -2.79 -10.68
CA HIS A 52 -4.19 -2.77 -10.72
C HIS A 52 -3.65 -1.33 -10.79
N LYS A 53 -4.19 -0.49 -11.69
CA LYS A 53 -3.80 0.93 -11.79
C LYS A 53 -4.14 1.76 -10.56
N LYS A 54 -5.26 1.47 -9.91
CA LYS A 54 -5.59 2.09 -8.62
C LYS A 54 -4.56 1.72 -7.55
N ASP A 55 -4.20 0.44 -7.43
CA ASP A 55 -3.24 0.01 -6.41
C ASP A 55 -1.82 0.55 -6.70
N GLU A 56 -1.44 0.68 -7.97
CA GLU A 56 -0.21 1.37 -8.39
C GLU A 56 -0.18 2.83 -7.91
N LEU A 57 -1.26 3.59 -8.16
CA LEU A 57 -1.37 4.97 -7.70
C LEU A 57 -1.40 5.08 -6.18
N ASP A 58 -2.09 4.17 -5.49
CA ASP A 58 -2.11 4.14 -4.03
C ASP A 58 -0.68 3.96 -3.46
N LEU A 59 0.13 3.07 -4.05
CA LEU A 59 1.52 2.84 -3.64
C LEU A 59 2.40 4.07 -3.87
N ILE A 60 2.29 4.71 -5.04
CA ILE A 60 3.02 5.95 -5.36
C ILE A 60 2.70 7.03 -4.33
N ARG A 61 1.41 7.29 -4.06
CA ARG A 61 0.97 8.32 -3.10
C ARG A 61 1.49 8.07 -1.70
N ILE A 62 1.55 6.81 -1.26
CA ILE A 62 2.12 6.46 0.05
C ILE A 62 3.62 6.78 0.06
N ALA A 63 4.36 6.42 -0.98
CA ALA A 63 5.81 6.64 -1.09
C ALA A 63 6.20 8.13 -1.21
N GLU A 64 5.32 8.95 -1.79
CA GLU A 64 5.44 10.42 -1.82
C GLU A 64 5.15 11.03 -0.45
N THR A 65 4.08 10.60 0.21
CA THR A 65 3.64 11.17 1.50
C THR A 65 4.55 10.75 2.66
N TYR A 66 5.09 9.53 2.60
CA TYR A 66 5.91 8.91 3.65
C TYR A 66 7.24 8.40 3.09
N PRO A 67 8.23 9.28 2.85
CA PRO A 67 9.50 8.91 2.22
C PRO A 67 10.27 7.80 2.97
N GLU A 68 10.14 7.72 4.29
CA GLU A 68 10.76 6.69 5.12
C GLU A 68 10.27 5.26 4.81
N LEU A 69 9.12 5.14 4.14
CA LEU A 69 8.51 3.88 3.74
C LEU A 69 8.90 3.45 2.32
N ARG A 70 9.63 4.27 1.57
CA ARG A 70 10.13 3.92 0.23
C ARG A 70 10.91 2.61 0.23
N ARG A 71 11.63 2.30 1.32
CA ARG A 71 12.35 1.02 1.50
C ARG A 71 11.46 -0.23 1.46
N MET A 72 10.15 -0.06 1.61
CA MET A 72 9.16 -1.15 1.57
C MET A 72 8.44 -1.25 0.21
N MET A 73 8.73 -0.32 -0.71
CA MET A 73 8.06 -0.26 -2.00
C MET A 73 8.78 -1.14 -3.03
N PRO A 74 8.06 -1.68 -4.02
CA PRO A 74 8.69 -2.35 -5.16
C PRO A 74 9.56 -1.39 -5.96
N ASP A 75 10.70 -1.87 -6.48
CA ASP A 75 11.64 -1.08 -7.30
C ASP A 75 10.95 -0.41 -8.49
N LYS A 76 9.99 -1.09 -9.11
CA LYS A 76 9.20 -0.55 -10.24
C LYS A 76 8.38 0.69 -9.85
N ILE A 77 7.93 0.80 -8.60
CA ILE A 77 7.22 1.98 -8.10
C ILE A 77 8.23 3.11 -7.82
N LEU A 78 9.35 2.79 -7.18
CA LEU A 78 10.42 3.76 -6.89
C LEU A 78 10.98 4.39 -8.17
N ALA A 79 11.27 3.58 -9.18
CA ALA A 79 11.76 4.07 -10.47
C ALA A 79 10.76 5.02 -11.15
N GLN A 80 9.45 4.80 -11.01
CA GLN A 80 8.43 5.71 -11.56
C GLN A 80 8.47 7.08 -10.88
N ILE A 81 8.64 7.10 -9.55
CA ILE A 81 8.75 8.34 -8.77
C ILE A 81 10.02 9.09 -9.18
N GLU A 82 11.18 8.41 -9.23
CA GLU A 82 12.46 9.00 -9.63
C GLU A 82 12.44 9.54 -11.07
N ASN A 83 11.74 8.87 -11.98
CA ASN A 83 11.56 9.35 -13.35
C ASN A 83 10.69 10.60 -13.42
N ALA A 84 9.63 10.66 -12.60
CA ALA A 84 8.75 11.82 -12.53
C ALA A 84 9.47 13.04 -11.94
N ASP A 85 10.25 12.85 -10.87
CA ASP A 85 11.04 13.91 -10.25
C ASP A 85 12.02 14.51 -11.26
N ARG A 86 12.76 13.66 -12.01
CA ARG A 86 13.71 14.11 -13.05
C ARG A 86 13.06 14.81 -14.23
N GLY A 87 11.82 14.46 -14.58
CA GLY A 87 11.08 15.08 -15.69
C GLY A 87 10.45 16.43 -15.35
N SER A 88 10.54 16.88 -14.10
CA SER A 88 10.00 18.17 -13.64
C SER A 88 11.03 19.31 -13.56
N GLU A 89 12.29 19.02 -13.91
CA GLU A 89 13.40 19.98 -13.93
C GLU A 89 13.71 20.56 -15.34
N ASP A 90 12.97 20.14 -16.37
CA ASP A 90 13.10 20.60 -17.78
C ASP A 90 11.95 21.51 -18.24
#